data_AF-A0A434DW59-F1
#
_entry.id   AF-A0A434DW59-F1
#
_cell.length_a   1.000
_cell.length_b   1.000
_cell.length_c   1.000
_cell.angle_alpha   90.00
_cell.angle_beta   90.00
_cell.angle_gamma   90.00
#
_symmetry.space_group_name_H-M   'P 1'
#
loop_
_entity.id
_entity.type
_entity.pdbx_description
1 polymer ?
#
loop_
_entity_poly.entity_id
_entity_poly.type
_entity_poly.pdbx_seq_one_letter_code
_entity_poly.pdbx_strand_id
1 'polypeptide(L)'
;SLERMRSLFERYGTAADAIAAHMAAGQDELLPGSDYSAREVRYLIANEYVEQLEDLLLRRTTIAITGALSADLLDAVLDILAVEKNWDATRKAFERTDFLALLQRRHGVDLDQLSQKDHGRSAECASTRKSA
;
A
#
# COMPACT_ATOMS: atom_id res chain seq x y z
N SER A 1 16.83 -8.53 4.58
CA SER A 1 17.92 -7.97 3.75
C SER A 1 18.34 -6.63 4.34
N LEU A 2 19.63 -6.26 4.25
CA LEU A 2 20.14 -4.96 4.72
C LEU A 2 19.46 -3.78 4.01
N GLU A 3 19.18 -3.92 2.72
CA GLU A 3 18.46 -2.90 1.94
C GLU A 3 17.07 -2.62 2.50
N ARG A 4 16.34 -3.69 2.85
CA ARG A 4 15.00 -3.59 3.45
C ARG A 4 15.04 -2.90 4.81
N MET A 5 16.03 -3.23 5.65
CA MET A 5 16.21 -2.57 6.95
C MET A 5 16.54 -1.09 6.79
N ARG A 6 17.38 -0.74 5.82
CA ARG A 6 17.68 0.67 5.50
C ARG A 6 16.42 1.42 5.08
N SER A 7 15.62 0.87 4.17
CA SER A 7 14.36 1.52 3.77
C SER A 7 13.38 1.70 4.93
N LEU A 8 13.28 0.71 5.82
CA LEU A 8 12.46 0.83 7.04
C LEU A 8 13.00 1.92 7.98
N PHE A 9 14.33 1.99 8.16
CA PHE A 9 14.96 3.02 8.99
C PHE A 9 14.78 4.43 8.41
N GLU A 10 14.91 4.59 7.09
CA GLU A 10 14.67 5.86 6.40
C GLU A 10 13.22 6.35 6.57
N ARG A 11 12.24 5.43 6.61
CA ARG A 11 10.82 5.78 6.78
C ARG A 11 10.40 5.98 8.23
N TYR A 12 10.82 5.08 9.11
CA TYR A 12 10.24 4.92 10.44
C TYR A 12 11.24 5.21 11.58
N GLY A 13 12.50 5.52 11.24
CA GLY A 13 13.55 5.80 12.21
C GLY A 13 13.71 4.66 13.21
N THR A 14 13.65 4.99 14.50
CA THR A 14 13.84 4.03 15.59
C THR A 14 12.75 2.96 15.67
N ALA A 15 11.58 3.16 15.03
CA ALA A 15 10.54 2.13 14.99
C ALA A 15 10.82 1.02 13.96
N ALA A 16 11.85 1.17 13.12
CA ALA A 16 12.20 0.21 12.08
C ALA A 16 12.46 -1.20 12.62
N ASP A 17 13.10 -1.33 13.79
CA ASP A 17 13.38 -2.64 14.40
C ASP A 17 12.09 -3.37 14.79
N ALA A 18 11.12 -2.65 15.37
CA ALA A 18 9.83 -3.23 15.76
C ALA A 18 9.03 -3.68 14.51
N ILE A 19 9.04 -2.88 13.46
CA ILE A 19 8.39 -3.21 12.18
C ILE A 19 9.08 -4.41 11.53
N ALA A 20 10.40 -4.42 11.46
CA ALA A 20 11.18 -5.52 10.89
C ALA A 20 10.95 -6.83 11.65
N ALA A 21 10.89 -6.78 12.99
CA ALA A 21 10.57 -7.94 13.82
C ALA A 21 9.15 -8.44 13.57
N HIS A 22 8.16 -7.53 13.45
CA HIS A 22 6.79 -7.90 13.11
C HIS A 22 6.69 -8.56 11.73
N MET A 23 7.40 -8.02 10.73
CA MET A 23 7.44 -8.60 9.38
C MET A 23 8.09 -9.98 9.37
N ALA A 24 9.21 -10.17 10.09
CA ALA A 24 9.92 -11.45 10.15
C ALA A 24 9.15 -12.58 10.87
N ALA A 25 8.11 -12.24 11.64
CA ALA A 25 7.32 -13.21 12.40
C ALA A 25 6.36 -14.07 11.56
N GLY A 26 6.24 -13.83 10.25
CA GLY A 26 5.38 -14.63 9.38
C GLY A 26 5.73 -14.47 7.90
N GLN A 27 4.95 -15.12 7.03
CA GLN A 27 5.07 -14.91 5.59
C GLN A 27 4.71 -13.46 5.24
N ASP A 28 5.58 -12.83 4.47
CA ASP A 28 5.45 -11.45 4.04
C ASP A 28 5.67 -11.35 2.53
N GLU A 29 4.83 -10.56 1.88
CA GLU A 29 4.82 -10.39 0.44
C GLU A 29 4.72 -8.90 0.12
N LEU A 30 5.42 -8.48 -0.93
CA LEU A 30 5.32 -7.11 -1.43
C LEU A 30 3.95 -6.89 -2.06
N LEU A 31 3.39 -5.71 -1.83
CA LEU A 31 2.14 -5.31 -2.45
C LEU A 31 2.37 -5.01 -3.94
N PRO A 32 1.33 -5.13 -4.79
CA PRO A 32 1.43 -4.92 -6.23
C PRO A 32 2.10 -3.59 -6.56
N GLY A 33 3.21 -3.63 -7.30
CA GLY A 33 3.91 -2.45 -7.76
C GLY A 33 4.45 -1.53 -6.66
N SER A 34 4.51 -1.99 -5.41
CA SER A 34 4.91 -1.19 -4.25
C SER A 34 6.16 -1.75 -3.58
N ASP A 35 6.89 -0.88 -2.89
CA ASP A 35 7.95 -1.26 -1.96
C ASP A 35 7.40 -1.45 -0.53
N TYR A 36 6.08 -1.31 -0.33
CA TYR A 36 5.40 -1.71 0.90
C TYR A 36 5.02 -3.18 0.86
N SER A 37 5.09 -3.82 2.03
CA SER A 37 4.71 -5.22 2.20
C SER A 37 3.40 -5.38 2.96
N ALA A 38 2.75 -6.54 2.82
CA ALA A 38 1.50 -6.81 3.50
C ALA A 38 1.62 -6.76 5.03
N ARG A 39 2.69 -7.31 5.62
CA ARG A 39 2.89 -7.25 7.08
C ARG A 39 3.29 -5.86 7.57
N GLU A 40 4.01 -5.08 6.78
CA GLU A 40 4.26 -3.67 7.09
C GLU A 40 2.93 -2.90 7.17
N VAL A 41 2.04 -3.07 6.20
CA VAL A 41 0.71 -2.42 6.25
C VAL A 41 -0.11 -2.89 7.46
N ARG A 42 -0.11 -4.18 7.80
CA ARG A 42 -0.76 -4.68 9.02
C ARG A 42 -0.18 -4.05 10.28
N TYR A 43 1.13 -3.88 10.35
CA TYR A 43 1.77 -3.20 11.48
C TYR A 43 1.26 -1.76 11.61
N LEU A 44 1.18 -1.01 10.50
CA LEU A 44 0.67 0.36 10.50
C LEU A 44 -0.79 0.41 10.97
N ILE A 45 -1.63 -0.53 10.49
CA ILE A 45 -3.03 -0.62 10.93
C ILE A 45 -3.14 -0.82 12.44
N ALA A 46 -2.34 -1.73 12.99
CA ALA A 46 -2.39 -2.07 14.41
C ALA A 46 -1.80 -0.97 15.32
N ASN A 47 -0.86 -0.16 14.85
CA ASN A 47 -0.06 0.73 15.70
C ASN A 47 -0.28 2.24 15.45
N GLU A 48 -0.87 2.64 14.32
CA GLU A 48 -0.94 4.06 13.91
C GLU A 48 -2.36 4.65 13.80
N TYR A 49 -3.34 4.03 14.48
CA TYR A 49 -4.74 4.47 14.54
C TYR A 49 -5.41 4.61 13.17
N VAL A 50 -5.27 3.57 12.35
CA VAL A 50 -5.89 3.54 11.02
C VAL A 50 -7.38 3.19 11.13
N GLU A 51 -8.23 4.08 10.64
CA GLU A 51 -9.68 3.88 10.60
C GLU A 51 -10.20 3.76 9.17
N GLN A 52 -9.53 4.41 8.22
CA GLN A 52 -9.97 4.52 6.84
C GLN A 52 -8.86 4.22 5.84
N LEU A 53 -9.23 3.94 4.59
CA LEU A 53 -8.27 3.67 3.53
C LEU A 53 -7.36 4.88 3.25
N GLU A 54 -7.88 6.10 3.42
CA GLU A 54 -7.11 7.34 3.26
C GLU A 54 -5.97 7.49 4.29
N ASP A 55 -6.12 6.93 5.49
CA ASP A 55 -5.06 6.99 6.51
C ASP A 55 -3.81 6.26 6.00
N LEU A 56 -3.98 5.11 5.36
CA LEU A 56 -2.87 4.34 4.80
C LEU A 56 -2.31 5.01 3.54
N LEU A 57 -3.15 5.20 2.53
CA LEU A 57 -2.67 5.56 1.19
C LEU A 57 -2.23 7.03 1.06
N LEU A 58 -2.76 7.93 1.91
CA LEU A 58 -2.46 9.37 1.83
C LEU A 58 -1.66 9.91 3.02
N ARG A 59 -1.61 9.22 4.17
CA ARG A 59 -0.99 9.76 5.40
C ARG A 59 0.16 8.91 5.97
N ARG A 60 -0.03 7.58 6.10
CA ARG A 60 0.96 6.67 6.73
C ARG A 60 1.94 6.03 5.75
N THR A 61 1.69 6.18 4.46
CA THR A 61 2.58 5.72 3.40
C THR A 61 2.91 6.84 2.43
N THR A 62 3.99 6.69 1.69
CA THR A 62 4.37 7.62 0.63
C THR A 62 3.78 7.25 -0.73
N ILE A 63 2.93 6.21 -0.80
CA ILE A 63 2.42 5.59 -2.04
C ILE A 63 1.74 6.62 -2.95
N ALA A 64 0.88 7.47 -2.41
CA ALA A 64 0.20 8.49 -3.21
C ALA A 64 1.15 9.60 -3.67
N ILE A 65 2.07 10.03 -2.81
CA ILE A 65 2.99 11.15 -3.08
C ILE A 65 4.06 10.76 -4.12
N THR A 66 4.54 9.52 -4.08
CA THR A 66 5.49 9.00 -5.08
C THR A 66 4.82 8.64 -6.41
N GLY A 67 3.48 8.78 -6.49
CA GLY A 67 2.71 8.42 -7.68
C GLY A 67 2.58 6.92 -7.91
N ALA A 68 3.00 6.08 -6.96
CA ALA A 68 2.95 4.62 -7.06
C ALA A 68 1.54 4.04 -6.94
N LEU A 69 0.57 4.84 -6.48
CA LEU A 69 -0.82 4.40 -6.35
C LEU A 69 -1.41 3.96 -7.70
N SER A 70 -1.89 2.72 -7.74
CA SER A 70 -2.59 2.06 -8.85
C SER A 70 -3.87 1.37 -8.34
N ALA A 71 -4.71 0.83 -9.24
CA ALA A 71 -5.97 0.21 -8.80
C ALA A 71 -5.71 -1.12 -8.06
N ASP A 72 -4.78 -1.93 -8.56
CA ASP A 72 -4.39 -3.20 -7.91
C ASP A 72 -3.79 -2.98 -6.51
N LEU A 73 -2.97 -1.94 -6.35
CA LEU A 73 -2.37 -1.59 -5.05
C LEU A 73 -3.43 -1.08 -4.07
N LEU A 74 -4.36 -0.26 -4.54
CA LEU A 74 -5.49 0.23 -3.73
C LEU A 74 -6.30 -0.96 -3.21
N ASP A 75 -6.68 -1.88 -4.09
CA ASP A 75 -7.50 -3.03 -3.74
C ASP A 75 -6.75 -3.99 -2.80
N ALA A 76 -5.44 -4.22 -3.02
CA ALA A 76 -4.63 -5.04 -2.11
C ALA A 76 -4.52 -4.44 -0.69
N VAL A 77 -4.37 -3.12 -0.57
CA VAL A 77 -4.32 -2.46 0.75
C VAL A 77 -5.70 -2.47 1.43
N LEU A 78 -6.77 -2.25 0.64
CA LEU A 78 -8.14 -2.32 1.14
C LEU A 78 -8.51 -3.72 1.63
N ASP A 79 -8.05 -4.77 0.96
CA ASP A 79 -8.24 -6.16 1.39
C ASP A 79 -7.64 -6.42 2.76
N ILE A 80 -6.41 -5.94 2.99
CA ILE A 80 -5.74 -6.05 4.29
C ILE A 80 -6.53 -5.27 5.34
N LEU A 81 -6.88 -4.02 5.06
CA LEU A 81 -7.63 -3.17 6.00
C LEU A 81 -8.98 -3.78 6.37
N ALA A 82 -9.72 -4.31 5.40
CA ALA A 82 -11.02 -4.94 5.64
C ALA A 82 -10.89 -6.18 6.54
N VAL A 83 -9.84 -6.99 6.36
CA VAL A 83 -9.56 -8.13 7.24
C VAL A 83 -9.23 -7.65 8.66
N GLU A 84 -8.29 -6.73 8.82
CA GLU A 84 -7.87 -6.26 10.15
C GLU A 84 -8.98 -5.54 10.92
N LYS A 85 -9.92 -4.88 10.22
CA LYS A 85 -11.07 -4.18 10.82
C LYS A 85 -12.34 -5.02 10.87
N ASN A 86 -12.29 -6.29 10.44
CA ASN A 86 -13.46 -7.19 10.33
C ASN A 86 -14.63 -6.58 9.54
N TRP A 87 -14.33 -5.91 8.42
CA TRP A 87 -15.35 -5.35 7.54
C TRP A 87 -15.97 -6.40 6.64
N ASP A 88 -17.28 -6.29 6.44
CA ASP A 88 -17.98 -7.05 5.42
C ASP A 88 -17.75 -6.49 4.01
N ALA A 89 -18.21 -7.22 3.00
CA ALA A 89 -18.07 -6.82 1.60
C ALA A 89 -18.76 -5.48 1.30
N THR A 90 -19.87 -5.17 2.00
CA THR A 90 -20.62 -3.92 1.83
C THR A 90 -19.79 -2.73 2.31
N ARG A 91 -19.22 -2.83 3.53
CA ARG A 91 -18.37 -1.78 4.10
C ARG A 91 -17.09 -1.59 3.28
N LYS A 92 -16.48 -2.69 2.83
CA LYS A 92 -15.31 -2.65 1.95
C LYS A 92 -15.61 -1.91 0.63
N ALA A 93 -16.73 -2.23 -0.03
CA ALA A 93 -17.14 -1.57 -1.27
C ALA A 93 -17.47 -0.08 -1.06
N PHE A 94 -18.09 0.25 0.08
CA PHE A 94 -18.33 1.64 0.48
C PHE A 94 -17.01 2.40 0.62
N GLU A 95 -16.04 1.86 1.37
CA GLU A 95 -14.74 2.50 1.60
C GLU A 95 -13.99 2.72 0.28
N ARG A 96 -14.01 1.73 -0.63
CA ARG A 96 -13.43 1.85 -1.97
C ARG A 96 -14.02 3.03 -2.74
N THR A 97 -15.35 3.12 -2.72
CA THR A 97 -16.10 4.15 -3.46
C THR A 97 -15.83 5.54 -2.88
N ASP A 98 -15.87 5.66 -1.56
CA ASP A 98 -15.64 6.93 -0.86
C ASP A 98 -14.21 7.43 -1.09
N PHE A 99 -13.22 6.54 -1.04
CA PHE A 99 -11.82 6.88 -1.31
C PHE A 99 -11.59 7.32 -2.76
N LEU A 100 -12.18 6.63 -3.75
CA LEU A 100 -12.10 7.07 -5.15
C LEU A 100 -12.77 8.44 -5.36
N ALA A 101 -13.91 8.68 -4.72
CA ALA A 101 -14.58 9.99 -4.76
C ALA A 101 -13.75 11.09 -4.07
N LEU A 102 -13.02 10.77 -3.01
CA LEU A 102 -12.06 11.68 -2.36
C LEU A 102 -10.91 12.02 -3.31
N LEU A 103 -10.28 11.02 -3.94
CA LEU A 103 -9.19 11.21 -4.89
C LEU A 103 -9.62 12.12 -6.04
N GLN A 104 -10.79 11.87 -6.61
CA GLN A 104 -11.31 12.70 -7.70
C GLN A 104 -11.56 14.13 -7.24
N ARG A 105 -12.23 14.33 -6.11
CA ARG A 105 -12.61 15.67 -5.61
C ARG A 105 -11.42 16.50 -5.15
N ARG A 106 -10.44 15.88 -4.46
CA ARG A 106 -9.36 16.60 -3.78
C ARG A 106 -8.03 16.59 -4.56
N HIS A 107 -7.82 15.59 -5.39
CA HIS A 107 -6.56 15.38 -6.11
C HIS A 107 -6.73 15.33 -7.64
N GLY A 108 -7.97 15.34 -8.15
CA GLY A 108 -8.23 15.25 -9.59
C GLY A 108 -7.81 13.91 -10.19
N VAL A 109 -7.66 12.87 -9.36
CA VAL A 109 -7.26 11.53 -9.78
C VAL A 109 -8.50 10.65 -9.92
N ASP A 110 -8.69 10.02 -11.08
CA ASP A 110 -9.79 9.10 -11.34
C ASP A 110 -9.34 7.63 -11.45
N LEU A 111 -10.32 6.71 -11.54
CA LEU A 111 -10.06 5.27 -11.62
C LEU A 111 -9.37 4.87 -12.93
N ASP A 112 -9.64 5.56 -14.03
CA ASP A 112 -9.03 5.24 -15.33
C ASP A 112 -7.53 5.54 -15.31
N GLN A 113 -7.14 6.64 -14.66
CA GLN A 113 -5.74 6.98 -14.43
C GLN A 113 -5.03 5.98 -13.50
N LEU A 114 -5.72 5.46 -12.48
CA LEU A 114 -5.17 4.42 -11.60
C LEU A 114 -4.98 3.10 -12.37
N SER A 115 -5.96 2.73 -13.20
CA SER A 115 -5.95 1.49 -13.98
C SER A 115 -4.88 1.49 -15.08
N GLN A 116 -4.62 2.66 -15.69
CA GLN A 116 -3.52 2.81 -16.65
C GLN A 116 -2.15 2.50 -16.04
N LYS A 117 -1.95 2.76 -14.74
CA LYS A 117 -0.68 2.48 -14.06
C LYS A 117 -0.45 0.99 -13.83
N ASP A 118 -1.52 0.20 -13.70
CA ASP A 118 -1.43 -1.27 -13.61
C ASP A 118 -0.81 -1.84 -14.90
N HIS A 119 -1.24 -1.30 -16.05
CA HIS A 119 -0.72 -1.70 -17.37
C HIS A 119 0.70 -1.18 -17.66
N GLY A 120 1.02 0.06 -17.26
CA GLY A 120 2.34 0.66 -17.47
C GLY A 120 3.47 -0.06 -16.73
N ARG A 121 3.23 -0.49 -15.47
CA ARG A 121 4.25 -1.18 -14.66
C ARG A 121 4.39 -2.66 -15.02
N SER A 122 3.33 -3.30 -15.53
CA SER A 122 3.40 -4.66 -16.06
C SER A 122 4.35 -4.77 -17.26
N ALA A 123 4.50 -3.69 -18.06
CA ALA A 123 5.47 -3.64 -19.16
C ALA A 123 6.93 -3.45 -18.68
N GLU A 124 7.15 -2.72 -17.58
CA GLU A 124 8.49 -2.56 -16.98
C GLU A 124 8.98 -3.82 -16.25
N CYS A 125 8.09 -4.62 -15.66
CA CYS A 125 8.49 -5.87 -15.00
C CYS A 125 8.96 -6.96 -16.00
N ALA A 126 8.64 -6.82 -17.28
CA ALA A 126 9.11 -7.70 -18.35
C ALA A 126 10.52 -7.38 -18.86
N SER A 127 11.05 -6.17 -18.60
CA SER A 127 12.35 -5.74 -19.13
C SER A 127 13.54 -5.97 -18.18
N THR A 128 13.31 -6.17 -16.87
CA THR A 128 14.42 -6.35 -15.90
C THR A 128 14.95 -7.78 -15.78
N ARG A 129 14.43 -8.75 -16.55
CA ARG A 129 14.96 -10.13 -16.58
C ARG A 129 15.97 -10.39 -17.70
N LYS A 130 16.44 -9.35 -18.39
CA LYS A 130 17.36 -9.49 -19.52
C LYS A 130 18.46 -8.42 -19.52
N SER A 131 19.28 -8.37 -18.47
CA SER A 131 20.62 -7.75 -18.53
C SER A 131 21.48 -8.20 -17.35
N ALA A 132 22.66 -8.74 -17.71
CA ALA A 132 23.82 -9.15 -16.91
C ALA A 132 23.73 -10.49 -16.14
#